data_AF-A0A536XDW3-F1
#
_entry.id   AF-A0A536XDW3-F1
#
_cell.length_a   1.000
_cell.length_b   1.000
_cell.length_c   1.000
_cell.angle_alpha   90.00
_cell.angle_beta   90.00
_cell.angle_gamma   90.00
#
_symmetry.space_group_name_H-M   'P 1'
#
loop_
_entity.id
_entity.type
_entity.pdbx_description
1 polymer ?
#
loop_
_entity_poly.entity_id
_entity_poly.type
_entity_poly.pdbx_seq_one_letter_code
_entity_poly.pdbx_strand_id
1 'polypeptide(L)'
;FPYTLPRGLVQGDIVLCAPVIAREALAQGKTVEAHLAHLTVHALLHLQGHDHFRRRDAARMEALEKKLLAKLGYPDPYGDSG
;
A
#
# COMPACT_ATOMS: atom_id res chain seq x y z
N PHE A 1 7.83 -1.17 10.32
CA PHE A 1 8.65 -1.73 11.42
C PHE A 1 7.79 -2.61 12.30
N PRO A 2 7.78 -3.94 12.10
CA PRO A 2 6.89 -4.83 12.84
C PRO A 2 7.34 -5.02 14.30
N TYR A 3 6.37 -5.10 15.21
CA TYR A 3 6.60 -5.42 16.63
C TYR A 3 6.14 -6.84 16.96
N THR A 4 6.81 -7.51 17.90
CA THR A 4 6.30 -8.74 18.52
C THR A 4 5.67 -8.39 19.87
N LEU A 5 4.40 -7.99 19.84
CA LEU A 5 3.62 -7.69 21.05
C LEU A 5 2.62 -8.83 21.33
N PRO A 6 2.20 -9.01 22.60
CA PRO A 6 1.04 -9.84 22.91
C PRO A 6 -0.13 -9.44 22.00
N ARG A 7 -0.85 -10.43 21.48
CA ARG A 7 -1.87 -10.22 20.43
C ARG A 7 -2.82 -9.08 20.78
N GLY A 8 -2.89 -8.08 19.90
CA GLY A 8 -4.12 -7.30 19.72
C GLY A 8 -4.01 -5.78 19.63
N LEU A 9 -2.89 -5.12 19.94
CA LEU A 9 -2.91 -3.65 20.09
C LEU A 9 -2.11 -2.85 19.04
N VAL A 10 -0.92 -3.28 18.60
CA VAL A 10 -0.11 -2.57 17.58
C VAL A 10 0.74 -3.59 16.82
N GLN A 11 0.71 -3.57 15.48
CA GLN A 11 1.50 -4.51 14.64
C GLN A 11 2.83 -3.91 14.15
N GLY A 12 2.99 -2.59 14.17
CA GLY A 12 4.21 -1.93 13.74
C GLY A 12 4.02 -0.45 13.42
N ASP A 13 5.12 0.20 13.06
CA ASP A 13 5.12 1.58 12.55
C ASP A 13 5.23 1.64 11.03
N ILE A 14 4.57 2.63 10.46
CA ILE A 14 4.67 3.02 9.04
C ILE A 14 5.30 4.41 8.99
N VAL A 15 6.39 4.55 8.25
CA VAL A 15 7.08 5.82 8.05
C VAL A 15 7.00 6.19 6.57
N LEU A 16 6.43 7.36 6.27
CA LEU A 16 6.20 7.85 4.92
C LEU A 16 6.87 9.21 4.74
N CYS A 17 7.59 9.38 3.62
CA CYS A 17 8.30 10.62 3.31
C CYS A 17 7.47 11.49 2.35
N ALA A 18 6.76 12.49 2.88
CA ALA A 18 5.84 13.31 2.08
C ALA A 18 6.47 13.96 0.82
N PRO A 19 7.69 14.53 0.86
CA PRO A 19 8.33 15.08 -0.35
C PRO A 19 8.58 14.03 -1.45
N VAL A 20 8.93 12.79 -1.05
CA VAL A 20 9.17 11.69 -1.98
C VAL A 20 7.84 11.25 -2.62
N ILE A 21 6.80 11.11 -1.80
CA ILE A 21 5.45 10.75 -2.27
C ILE A 21 4.93 11.77 -3.28
N ALA A 22 5.08 13.07 -2.99
CA ALA A 22 4.64 14.12 -3.91
C ALA A 22 5.38 14.06 -5.26
N ARG A 23 6.70 13.81 -5.23
CA ARG A 23 7.51 13.67 -6.44
C ARG A 23 7.12 12.44 -7.26
N GLU A 24 6.89 11.30 -6.61
CA GLU A 24 6.49 10.06 -7.28
C GLU A 24 5.09 10.13 -7.85
N ALA A 25 4.14 10.71 -7.10
CA ALA A 25 2.78 10.93 -7.57
C ALA A 25 2.77 11.76 -8.86
N LEU A 26 3.55 12.85 -8.89
CA LEU A 26 3.70 13.68 -10.09
C LEU A 26 4.31 12.90 -11.25
N ALA A 27 5.37 12.12 -11.02
CA ALA A 27 6.03 11.32 -12.05
C ALA A 27 5.13 10.23 -12.64
N GLN A 28 4.18 9.72 -11.86
CA GLN A 28 3.21 8.68 -12.26
C GLN A 28 1.87 9.25 -12.73
N GLY A 29 1.70 10.58 -12.75
CA GLY A 29 0.43 11.22 -13.10
C GLY A 29 -0.72 10.93 -12.11
N LYS A 30 -0.39 10.60 -10.86
CA LYS A 30 -1.34 10.33 -9.79
C LYS A 30 -1.55 11.56 -8.91
N THR A 31 -2.70 11.66 -8.26
CA THR A 31 -2.84 12.64 -7.17
C THR A 31 -1.96 12.23 -5.98
N VAL A 32 -1.44 13.20 -5.24
CA VAL A 32 -0.63 12.94 -4.04
C VAL A 32 -1.43 12.11 -3.03
N GLU A 33 -2.73 12.40 -2.89
CA GLU A 33 -3.64 11.68 -2.01
C GLU A 33 -3.80 10.21 -2.41
N ALA A 34 -4.00 9.92 -3.71
CA ALA A 34 -4.12 8.54 -4.19
C ALA A 34 -2.81 7.75 -4.00
N HIS A 35 -1.67 8.38 -4.26
CA HIS A 35 -0.36 7.75 -4.06
C HIS A 35 -0.07 7.50 -2.57
N LEU A 36 -0.43 8.45 -1.71
CA LEU A 36 -0.32 8.29 -0.26
C LEU A 36 -1.22 7.17 0.26
N ALA A 37 -2.46 7.09 -0.22
CA ALA A 37 -3.40 6.03 0.14
C ALA A 37 -2.87 4.66 -0.29
N HIS A 38 -2.33 4.56 -1.51
CA HIS A 38 -1.69 3.34 -2.01
C HIS A 38 -0.55 2.88 -1.11
N LEU A 39 0.43 3.76 -0.82
CA LEU A 39 1.57 3.41 0.02
C LEU A 39 1.17 3.07 1.45
N THR A 40 0.12 3.68 1.98
CA THR A 40 -0.41 3.36 3.31
C THR A 40 -1.00 1.95 3.34
N VAL A 41 -1.85 1.61 2.37
CA VAL A 41 -2.44 0.25 2.26
C VAL A 41 -1.34 -0.79 2.04
N HIS A 42 -0.39 -0.51 1.15
CA HIS A 42 0.76 -1.36 0.87
C HIS A 42 1.58 -1.64 2.14
N ALA A 43 1.93 -0.59 2.89
CA ALA A 43 2.68 -0.73 4.14
C ALA A 43 1.91 -1.49 5.23
N LEU A 44 0.58 -1.31 5.33
CA LEU A 44 -0.26 -2.08 6.24
C LEU A 44 -0.28 -3.57 5.90
N LEU A 45 -0.38 -3.91 4.61
CA LEU A 45 -0.34 -5.30 4.17
C LEU A 45 1.02 -5.94 4.50
N HIS A 46 2.11 -5.21 4.35
CA HIS A 46 3.42 -5.66 4.82
C HIS A 46 3.47 -5.89 6.34
N LEU A 47 2.88 -5.01 7.15
CA LEU A 47 2.79 -5.22 8.60
C LEU A 47 1.96 -6.47 8.96
N GLN A 48 0.98 -6.82 8.14
CA GLN A 48 0.17 -8.04 8.30
C GLN A 48 0.89 -9.31 7.79
N GLY A 49 2.11 -9.19 7.27
CA GLY A 49 2.91 -10.31 6.77
C GLY A 49 2.65 -10.69 5.31
N HIS A 50 1.97 -9.83 4.54
CA HIS A 50 1.94 -9.97 3.09
C HIS A 50 3.27 -9.51 2.50
N ASP A 51 3.70 -10.20 1.44
CA ASP A 51 4.93 -9.89 0.74
C ASP A 51 4.75 -10.15 -0.76
N HIS A 52 5.59 -9.51 -1.56
CA HIS A 52 5.58 -9.59 -3.01
C HIS A 52 6.90 -10.15 -3.59
N PHE A 53 7.71 -10.86 -2.79
CA PHE A 53 8.93 -11.53 -3.29
C PHE A 53 8.69 -12.62 -4.35
N ARG A 54 7.55 -13.32 -4.27
CA ARG A 54 7.17 -14.37 -5.23
C ARG A 54 5.97 -13.91 -6.03
N ARG A 55 5.95 -14.19 -7.33
CA ARG A 55 4.85 -13.79 -8.24
C ARG A 55 3.45 -14.11 -7.72
N ARG A 56 3.26 -15.28 -7.12
CA ARG A 56 1.95 -15.69 -6.57
C ARG A 56 1.55 -14.85 -5.36
N ASP A 57 2.50 -14.52 -4.50
CA ASP A 57 2.26 -13.77 -3.28
C ASP A 57 2.06 -12.28 -3.62
N ALA A 58 2.80 -11.78 -4.62
CA ALA A 58 2.60 -10.47 -5.23
C ALA A 58 1.19 -10.31 -5.80
N ALA A 59 0.73 -11.24 -6.66
CA ALA A 59 -0.61 -11.18 -7.24
C ALA A 59 -1.72 -11.17 -6.17
N ARG A 60 -1.51 -11.86 -5.05
CA ARG A 60 -2.44 -11.85 -3.92
C ARG A 60 -2.46 -10.51 -3.20
N MET A 61 -1.28 -9.93 -2.98
CA MET A 61 -1.13 -8.62 -2.34
C MET A 61 -1.72 -7.51 -3.23
N GLU A 62 -1.41 -7.50 -4.52
CA GLU A 62 -1.96 -6.57 -5.52
C GLU A 62 -3.50 -6.62 -5.55
N ALA A 63 -4.09 -7.82 -5.54
CA ALA A 63 -5.54 -7.97 -5.51
C ALA A 63 -6.18 -7.38 -4.23
N LEU A 64 -5.48 -7.48 -3.09
CA LEU A 64 -5.92 -6.87 -1.84
C LEU A 64 -5.78 -5.35 -1.87
N GLU A 65 -4.68 -4.83 -2.41
CA GLU A 65 -4.45 -3.38 -2.58
C GLU A 65 -5.56 -2.76 -3.44
N LYS A 66 -5.83 -3.34 -4.62
CA LYS A 66 -6.92 -2.90 -5.51
C LYS A 66 -8.27 -2.88 -4.81
N LYS A 67 -8.59 -3.97 -4.10
CA LYS A 67 -9.87 -4.10 -3.38
C LYS A 67 -10.01 -3.06 -2.27
N LEU A 68 -8.95 -2.79 -1.51
CA LEU A 68 -8.99 -1.84 -0.40
C LEU A 68 -9.03 -0.40 -0.90
N LEU A 69 -8.25 -0.06 -1.93
CA LEU A 69 -8.26 1.27 -2.54
C LEU A 69 -9.61 1.59 -3.19
N ALA A 70 -10.20 0.64 -3.91
CA ALA A 70 -11.55 0.81 -4.47
C ALA A 70 -12.60 1.08 -3.38
N LYS A 71 -12.53 0.38 -2.24
CA LYS A 71 -13.41 0.63 -1.09
C LYS A 71 -13.22 2.02 -0.46
N LEU A 72 -12.00 2.55 -0.54
CA LEU A 72 -11.66 3.89 -0.06
C LEU A 72 -11.95 4.98 -1.10
N GLY A 73 -12.39 4.62 -2.31
CA GLY A 73 -12.71 5.55 -3.38
C GLY A 73 -11.51 5.97 -4.25
N TYR A 74 -10.38 5.27 -4.16
CA TYR A 74 -9.18 5.55 -4.94
C TYR A 74 -9.08 4.67 -6.20
N PRO A 75 -8.46 5.19 -7.28
CA PRO A 75 -8.24 4.43 -8.51
C PRO A 75 -7.24 3.27 -8.33
N ASP A 76 -7.24 2.34 -9.28
CA ASP A 76 -6.27 1.24 -9.31
C ASP A 76 -4.83 1.79 -9.44
N PRO A 77 -3.94 1.51 -8.47
CA PRO A 77 -2.59 2.05 -8.49
C PRO A 77 -1.68 1.42 -9.56
N TYR A 78 -2.06 0.28 -10.13
CA TYR A 78 -1.31 -0.44 -11.16
C TYR A 78 -1.72 -0.03 -12.58
N GLY A 79 -2.66 0.91 -12.70
CA GLY A 79 -3.28 1.30 -13.96
C GLY A 79 -4.45 0.38 -14.31
N ASP A 80 -5.42 0.92 -15.07
CA ASP A 80 -6.51 0.15 -15.65
C ASP A 80 -5.92 -0.91 -16.59
N SER A 81 -5.73 -2.10 -16.06
CA SER A 81 -5.65 -3.31 -16.86
C SER A 81 -7.10 -3.73 -17.09
N GLY A 82 -7.74 -3.08 -18.07
CA GLY A 82 -9.00 -3.60 -18.63
C GLY A 82 -8.84 -5.03 -19.14
#